data_AF-A0A919XG56-F1
#
_entry.id   AF-A0A919XG56-F1
#
_cell.length_a   1.000
_cell.length_b   1.000
_cell.length_c   1.000
_cell.angle_alpha   90.00
_cell.angle_beta   90.00
_cell.angle_gamma   90.00
#
_symmetry.space_group_name_H-M   'P 1'
#
loop_
_entity.id
_entity.type
_entity.pdbx_description
1 polymer ?
#
loop_
_entity_poly.entity_id
_entity_poly.type
_entity_poly.pdbx_seq_one_letter_code
_entity_poly.pdbx_strand_id
1 'polypeptide(L)'
;MEKFKNISFRGRVAYGISCFENALIALKYDLNDWKIILNYLWDFTSIQYLDDWNDIVVELIPENLLEFKTYEEEEFERLSKEEFIYLYNLYQNVDESIDILLRYIYELGISHAYTVIEGYGESSLKSLDRIIKFMIENKFPLPSIDPFLSFSIEENRGWGNKFDGKSLSKIL
;
A
#
# COMPACT_ATOMS: atom_id res chain seq x y z
N MET A 1 7.13 14.00 10.13
CA MET A 1 6.90 14.47 8.74
C MET A 1 8.09 15.15 8.08
N GLU A 2 8.89 15.97 8.76
CA GLU A 2 9.99 16.71 8.09
C GLU A 2 10.96 15.82 7.30
N LYS A 3 11.39 14.68 7.85
CA LYS A 3 12.25 13.72 7.14
C LYS A 3 11.60 13.14 5.87
N PHE A 4 10.27 12.99 5.84
CA PHE A 4 9.55 12.45 4.69
C PHE A 4 9.41 13.44 3.53
N LYS A 5 9.58 14.74 3.77
CA LYS A 5 9.57 15.75 2.69
C LYS A 5 10.64 15.48 1.64
N ASN A 6 11.78 14.92 2.07
CA ASN A 6 12.90 14.59 1.20
C ASN A 6 12.77 13.20 0.55
N ILE A 7 11.77 12.41 0.95
CA ILE A 7 11.50 11.09 0.38
C ILE A 7 10.55 11.25 -0.81
N SER A 8 10.83 10.57 -1.91
CA SER A 8 10.01 10.55 -3.11
C SER A 8 8.63 9.94 -2.89
N PHE A 9 7.72 10.14 -3.84
CA PHE A 9 6.39 9.54 -3.77
C PHE A 9 6.44 8.01 -3.69
N ARG A 10 7.21 7.34 -4.56
CA ARG A 10 7.42 5.88 -4.49
C ARG A 10 8.02 5.45 -3.16
N GLY A 11 8.98 6.21 -2.62
CA GLY A 11 9.56 5.94 -1.30
C GLY A 11 8.54 6.05 -0.16
N ARG A 12 7.60 7.00 -0.24
CA ARG A 12 6.53 7.18 0.74
C ARG A 12 5.51 6.04 0.70
N VAL A 13 5.09 5.64 -0.51
CA VAL A 13 4.19 4.49 -0.68
C VAL A 13 4.86 3.21 -0.16
N ALA A 14 6.13 2.99 -0.50
CA ALA A 14 6.93 1.90 0.03
C ALA A 14 6.98 1.88 1.58
N TYR A 15 7.15 3.05 2.22
CA TYR A 15 7.07 3.14 3.68
C TYR A 15 5.67 2.78 4.20
N GLY A 16 4.60 3.27 3.55
CA GLY A 16 3.21 2.92 3.88
C GLY A 16 2.94 1.42 3.83
N ILE A 17 3.43 0.74 2.78
CA ILE A 17 3.34 -0.73 2.65
C ILE A 17 4.13 -1.42 3.77
N SER A 18 5.33 -0.91 4.09
CA SER A 18 6.15 -1.42 5.20
C SER A 18 5.47 -1.27 6.57
N CYS A 19 4.62 -0.24 6.77
CA CYS A 19 3.75 -0.12 7.94
C CYS A 19 2.71 -1.25 7.99
N PHE A 20 2.07 -1.56 6.87
CA PHE A 20 1.11 -2.65 6.80
C PHE A 20 1.74 -4.00 7.13
N GLU A 21 2.93 -4.30 6.62
CA GLU A 21 3.66 -5.52 7.02
C GLU A 21 3.92 -5.58 8.53
N ASN A 22 4.27 -4.46 9.15
CA ASN A 22 4.47 -4.40 10.60
C ASN A 22 3.17 -4.62 11.38
N ALA A 23 2.04 -4.13 10.88
CA ALA A 23 0.73 -4.41 11.46
C ALA A 23 0.38 -5.91 11.36
N LEU A 24 0.61 -6.53 10.20
CA LEU A 24 0.42 -7.98 10.01
C LEU A 24 1.24 -8.81 11.01
N ILE A 25 2.51 -8.46 11.18
CA ILE A 25 3.42 -9.11 12.13
C ILE A 25 2.93 -8.90 13.58
N ALA A 26 2.53 -7.67 13.93
CA ALA A 26 2.06 -7.35 15.28
C ALA A 26 0.75 -8.08 15.64
N LEU A 27 -0.13 -8.26 14.67
CA LEU A 27 -1.40 -9.00 14.80
C LEU A 27 -1.22 -10.51 14.75
N LYS A 28 0.00 -11.00 14.46
CA LYS A 28 0.37 -12.43 14.43
C LYS A 28 -0.40 -13.25 13.39
N TYR A 29 -0.70 -12.67 12.24
CA TYR A 29 -1.23 -13.44 11.12
C TYR A 29 -0.21 -14.44 10.57
N ASP A 30 -0.69 -15.47 9.87
CA ASP A 30 0.17 -16.25 8.98
C ASP A 30 0.58 -15.39 7.79
N LEU A 31 1.85 -15.03 7.74
CA LEU A 31 2.37 -14.08 6.74
C LEU A 31 2.36 -14.67 5.33
N ASN A 32 2.27 -15.99 5.17
CA ASN A 32 2.10 -16.59 3.84
C ASN A 32 0.79 -16.17 3.20
N ASP A 33 -0.25 -15.96 4.02
CA ASP A 33 -1.57 -15.64 3.48
C ASP A 33 -1.64 -14.25 2.84
N TRP A 34 -0.74 -13.37 3.26
CA TRP A 34 -0.70 -11.97 2.82
C TRP A 34 0.24 -11.74 1.65
N LYS A 35 0.99 -12.77 1.20
CA LYS A 35 1.97 -12.62 0.12
C LYS A 35 1.33 -12.16 -1.18
N ILE A 36 0.11 -12.61 -1.49
CA ILE A 36 -0.60 -12.18 -2.70
C ILE A 36 -0.84 -10.66 -2.67
N ILE A 37 -1.42 -10.14 -1.59
CA ILE A 37 -1.69 -8.70 -1.42
C ILE A 37 -0.38 -7.91 -1.44
N LEU A 38 0.63 -8.36 -0.70
CA LEU A 38 1.92 -7.68 -0.61
C LEU A 38 2.64 -7.63 -1.96
N ASN A 39 2.52 -8.66 -2.80
CA ASN A 39 3.09 -8.63 -4.15
C ASN A 39 2.51 -7.47 -4.96
N TYR A 40 1.19 -7.34 -4.99
CA TYR A 40 0.52 -6.25 -5.72
C TYR A 40 0.81 -4.86 -5.13
N LEU A 41 0.82 -4.74 -3.81
CA LEU A 41 1.17 -3.48 -3.17
C LEU A 41 2.61 -3.06 -3.53
N TRP A 42 3.58 -3.96 -3.40
CA TRP A 42 4.99 -3.65 -3.67
C TRP A 42 5.28 -3.36 -5.15
N ASP A 43 4.50 -3.92 -6.07
CA ASP A 43 4.62 -3.62 -7.51
C ASP A 43 4.43 -2.13 -7.84
N PHE A 44 3.79 -1.34 -6.95
CA PHE A 44 3.73 0.12 -7.05
C PHE A 44 5.11 0.73 -7.34
N THR A 45 6.14 0.23 -6.66
CA THR A 45 7.50 0.81 -6.68
C THR A 45 8.19 0.66 -8.04
N SER A 46 7.75 -0.29 -8.88
CA SER A 46 8.33 -0.57 -10.19
C SER A 46 7.38 -0.25 -11.37
N ILE A 47 6.10 0.03 -11.10
CA ILE A 47 5.09 0.16 -12.16
C ILE A 47 5.35 1.34 -13.11
N GLN A 48 4.99 1.15 -14.38
CA GLN A 48 5.09 2.18 -15.42
C GLN A 48 3.91 3.15 -15.39
N TYR A 49 2.70 2.63 -15.26
CA TYR A 49 1.47 3.40 -15.27
C TYR A 49 0.77 3.23 -13.92
N LEU A 50 0.33 4.34 -13.33
CA LEU A 50 -0.35 4.30 -12.05
C LEU A 50 -1.72 3.62 -12.16
N ASP A 51 -2.41 3.82 -13.28
CA ASP A 51 -3.72 3.24 -13.58
C ASP A 51 -3.68 1.70 -13.47
N ASP A 52 -2.65 1.06 -14.04
CA ASP A 52 -2.44 -0.39 -13.90
C ASP A 52 -2.38 -0.86 -12.44
N TRP A 53 -1.82 -0.04 -11.53
CA TRP A 53 -1.75 -0.38 -10.11
C TRP A 53 -3.07 -0.10 -9.40
N ASN A 54 -3.72 1.02 -9.76
CA ASN A 54 -5.00 1.44 -9.23
C ASN A 54 -6.06 0.35 -9.46
N ASP A 55 -6.15 -0.14 -10.69
CA ASP A 55 -7.17 -1.12 -11.12
C ASP A 55 -7.00 -2.45 -10.38
N ILE A 56 -5.75 -2.83 -10.08
CA ILE A 56 -5.46 -4.01 -9.26
C ILE A 56 -5.83 -3.77 -7.80
N VAL A 57 -5.29 -2.71 -7.18
CA VAL A 57 -5.33 -2.56 -5.73
C VAL A 57 -6.72 -2.18 -5.23
N VAL A 58 -7.54 -1.51 -6.04
CA VAL A 58 -8.92 -1.22 -5.68
C VAL A 58 -9.75 -2.49 -5.45
N GLU A 59 -9.46 -3.57 -6.18
CA GLU A 59 -10.10 -4.88 -6.02
C GLU A 59 -9.60 -5.65 -4.79
N LEU A 60 -8.42 -5.31 -4.28
CA LEU A 60 -7.83 -5.96 -3.10
C LEU A 60 -8.34 -5.41 -1.77
N ILE A 61 -8.97 -4.22 -1.78
CA ILE A 61 -9.45 -3.58 -0.55
C ILE A 61 -10.61 -4.42 0.03
N PRO A 62 -10.55 -4.84 1.30
CA PRO A 62 -11.58 -5.69 1.89
C PRO A 62 -12.99 -5.11 1.77
N GLU A 63 -13.18 -3.82 2.04
CA GLU A 63 -14.48 -3.14 1.88
C GLU A 63 -15.08 -3.32 0.46
N ASN A 64 -14.24 -3.25 -0.58
CA ASN A 64 -14.68 -3.39 -1.96
C ASN A 64 -14.91 -4.87 -2.33
N LEU A 65 -13.98 -5.76 -1.95
CA LEU A 65 -14.06 -7.18 -2.30
C LEU A 65 -15.24 -7.88 -1.61
N LEU A 66 -15.49 -7.54 -0.33
CA LEU A 66 -16.55 -8.15 0.48
C LEU A 66 -17.94 -7.58 0.19
N GLU A 67 -18.06 -6.54 -0.65
CA GLU A 67 -19.36 -6.08 -1.17
C GLU A 67 -20.06 -7.19 -1.97
N PHE A 68 -19.26 -8.04 -2.63
CA PHE A 68 -19.72 -9.14 -3.48
C PHE A 68 -19.60 -10.48 -2.76
N LYS A 69 -20.64 -11.32 -2.83
CA LYS A 69 -20.61 -12.66 -2.21
C LYS A 69 -19.99 -13.71 -3.12
N THR A 70 -20.01 -13.47 -4.42
CA THR A 70 -19.45 -14.37 -5.43
C THR A 70 -18.73 -13.57 -6.49
N TYR A 71 -17.72 -14.18 -7.09
CA TYR A 71 -16.91 -13.57 -8.16
C TYR A 71 -17.77 -13.08 -9.33
N GLU A 72 -18.86 -13.79 -9.66
CA GLU A 72 -19.73 -13.46 -10.80
C GLU A 72 -20.66 -12.25 -10.60
N GLU A 73 -20.66 -11.63 -9.41
CA GLU A 73 -21.47 -10.44 -9.13
C GLU A 73 -20.85 -9.14 -9.68
N GLU A 74 -19.57 -9.18 -10.06
CA GLU A 74 -18.81 -8.03 -10.62
C GLU A 74 -17.83 -8.49 -11.70
N GLU A 75 -17.49 -7.58 -12.62
CA GLU A 75 -16.41 -7.81 -13.60
C GLU A 75 -15.07 -7.35 -13.01
N PHE A 76 -14.43 -8.22 -12.24
CA PHE A 76 -13.04 -8.01 -11.80
C PHE A 76 -12.11 -7.92 -13.02
N GLU A 77 -11.39 -6.82 -13.14
CA GLU A 77 -10.42 -6.57 -14.20
C GLU A 77 -9.17 -7.43 -14.05
N ARG A 78 -8.76 -7.71 -12.81
CA ARG A 78 -7.44 -8.30 -12.52
C ARG A 78 -7.48 -9.51 -11.62
N LEU A 79 -8.32 -9.54 -10.60
CA LEU A 79 -8.46 -10.70 -9.74
C LEU A 79 -8.99 -11.90 -10.52
N SER A 80 -8.30 -13.04 -10.45
CA SER A 80 -8.89 -14.31 -10.88
C SER A 80 -9.94 -14.80 -9.88
N LYS A 81 -10.80 -15.71 -10.32
CA LYS A 81 -11.79 -16.34 -9.44
C LYS A 81 -11.15 -17.05 -8.26
N GLU A 82 -10.01 -17.72 -8.48
CA GLU A 82 -9.27 -18.40 -7.42
C GLU A 82 -8.74 -17.41 -6.38
N GLU A 83 -8.18 -16.28 -6.82
CA GLU A 83 -7.68 -15.22 -5.94
C GLU A 83 -8.82 -14.53 -5.19
N PHE A 84 -9.95 -14.25 -5.85
CA PHE A 84 -11.13 -13.72 -5.18
C PHE A 84 -11.61 -14.64 -4.06
N ILE A 85 -11.81 -15.94 -4.33
CA ILE A 85 -12.26 -16.90 -3.31
C ILE A 85 -11.26 -16.97 -2.16
N TYR A 86 -9.97 -16.94 -2.47
CA TYR A 86 -8.91 -16.96 -1.48
C TYR A 86 -8.97 -15.71 -0.57
N LEU A 87 -8.99 -14.51 -1.16
CA LEU A 87 -9.04 -13.25 -0.44
C LEU A 87 -10.35 -13.06 0.33
N TYR A 88 -11.48 -13.43 -0.26
CA TYR A 88 -12.79 -13.39 0.39
C TYR A 88 -12.77 -14.19 1.70
N ASN A 89 -12.19 -15.40 1.67
CA ASN A 89 -12.06 -16.25 2.86
C ASN A 89 -11.06 -15.69 3.86
N LEU A 90 -9.91 -15.17 3.40
CA LEU A 90 -8.90 -14.53 4.24
C LEU A 90 -9.53 -13.37 5.03
N TYR A 91 -10.34 -12.55 4.37
CA TYR A 91 -10.94 -11.34 4.96
C TYR A 91 -12.11 -11.61 5.90
N GLN A 92 -12.66 -12.84 5.99
CA GLN A 92 -13.79 -13.11 6.90
C GLN A 92 -13.46 -12.89 8.39
N ASN A 93 -12.17 -12.99 8.77
CA ASN A 93 -11.74 -12.93 10.17
C ASN A 93 -10.59 -11.95 10.39
N VAL A 94 -10.48 -10.91 9.56
CA VAL A 94 -9.43 -9.90 9.72
C VAL A 94 -9.86 -8.83 10.73
N ASP A 95 -8.87 -8.34 11.47
CA ASP A 95 -8.95 -7.14 12.27
C ASP A 95 -9.29 -5.93 11.40
N GLU A 96 -10.17 -5.06 11.87
CA GLU A 96 -10.63 -3.85 11.17
C GLU A 96 -9.45 -2.97 10.71
N SER A 97 -8.34 -2.99 11.43
CA SER A 97 -7.14 -2.25 11.05
C SER A 97 -6.55 -2.63 9.69
N ILE A 98 -6.80 -3.86 9.22
CA ILE A 98 -6.34 -4.32 7.90
C ILE A 98 -7.05 -3.54 6.80
N ASP A 99 -8.39 -3.46 6.87
CA ASP A 99 -9.18 -2.76 5.88
C ASP A 99 -8.79 -1.28 5.82
N ILE A 100 -8.68 -0.65 7.00
CA ILE A 100 -8.28 0.75 7.13
C ILE A 100 -6.88 1.00 6.54
N LEU A 101 -5.91 0.14 6.84
CA LEU A 101 -4.54 0.29 6.34
C LEU A 101 -4.47 0.10 4.81
N LEU A 102 -5.16 -0.90 4.25
CA LEU A 102 -5.20 -1.12 2.81
C LEU A 102 -5.86 0.07 2.10
N ARG A 103 -6.98 0.58 2.62
CA ARG A 103 -7.62 1.80 2.12
C ARG A 103 -6.66 2.99 2.15
N TYR A 104 -5.95 3.21 3.26
CA TYR A 104 -5.03 4.35 3.37
C TYR A 104 -3.80 4.22 2.45
N ILE A 105 -3.29 3.00 2.24
CA ILE A 105 -2.21 2.76 1.27
C ILE A 105 -2.70 3.04 -0.15
N TYR A 106 -3.91 2.60 -0.50
CA TYR A 106 -4.53 2.92 -1.77
C TYR A 106 -4.67 4.43 -1.95
N GLU A 107 -5.28 5.14 -1.00
CA GLU A 107 -5.41 6.61 -1.01
C GLU A 107 -4.06 7.32 -1.15
N LEU A 108 -3.02 6.81 -0.48
CA LEU A 108 -1.66 7.30 -0.64
C LEU A 108 -1.15 7.06 -2.07
N GLY A 109 -1.29 5.85 -2.61
CA GLY A 109 -0.84 5.46 -3.95
C GLY A 109 -1.51 6.26 -5.08
N ILE A 110 -2.75 6.70 -4.89
CA ILE A 110 -3.48 7.52 -5.88
C ILE A 110 -3.45 9.02 -5.57
N SER A 111 -2.79 9.45 -4.48
CA SER A 111 -2.81 10.85 -4.00
C SER A 111 -2.30 11.90 -4.99
N HIS A 112 -1.61 11.46 -6.05
CA HIS A 112 -1.12 12.28 -7.15
C HIS A 112 -1.58 11.77 -8.54
N ALA A 113 -2.56 10.88 -8.61
CA ALA A 113 -3.14 10.43 -9.87
C ALA A 113 -3.63 11.62 -10.71
N TYR A 114 -3.27 11.63 -11.99
CA TYR A 114 -3.60 12.69 -12.95
C TYR A 114 -3.15 14.11 -12.54
N THR A 115 -2.18 14.23 -11.64
CA THR A 115 -1.63 15.52 -11.18
C THR A 115 -0.10 15.53 -11.23
N VAL A 116 0.48 16.72 -11.04
CA VAL A 116 1.92 16.90 -10.87
C VAL A 116 2.28 16.97 -9.39
N ILE A 117 3.49 16.52 -9.04
CA ILE A 117 4.02 16.68 -7.69
C ILE A 117 4.71 18.04 -7.61
N GLU A 118 4.08 18.98 -6.91
CA GLU A 118 4.66 20.30 -6.63
C GLU A 118 5.25 20.37 -5.23
N GLY A 119 6.34 21.14 -5.08
CA GLY A 119 7.05 21.27 -3.82
C GLY A 119 7.46 19.91 -3.25
N TYR A 120 7.03 19.64 -2.02
CA TYR A 120 7.29 18.35 -1.36
C TYR A 120 6.19 17.31 -1.59
N GLY A 121 5.21 17.52 -2.47
CA GLY A 121 4.10 16.59 -2.66
C GLY A 121 3.20 16.48 -1.43
N GLU A 122 2.59 17.59 -1.04
CA GLU A 122 1.80 17.71 0.22
C GLU A 122 0.64 16.70 0.32
N SER A 123 0.07 16.27 -0.81
CA SER A 123 -1.01 15.26 -0.82
C SER A 123 -0.52 13.93 -0.26
N SER A 124 0.55 13.37 -0.83
CA SER A 124 1.14 12.12 -0.33
C SER A 124 1.71 12.24 1.08
N LEU A 125 2.20 13.42 1.50
CA LEU A 125 2.61 13.63 2.90
C LEU A 125 1.44 13.52 3.87
N LYS A 126 0.28 14.11 3.54
CA LYS A 126 -0.93 14.02 4.37
C LYS A 126 -1.45 12.59 4.45
N SER A 127 -1.52 11.88 3.32
CA SER A 127 -1.94 10.48 3.30
C SER A 127 -0.99 9.60 4.11
N LEU A 128 0.33 9.81 3.99
CA LEU A 128 1.32 9.08 4.79
C LEU A 128 1.22 9.40 6.29
N ASP A 129 1.02 10.67 6.65
CA ASP A 129 0.83 11.09 8.05
C ASP A 129 -0.39 10.41 8.67
N ARG A 130 -1.45 10.20 7.88
CA ARG A 130 -2.65 9.43 8.30
C ARG A 130 -2.30 7.98 8.64
N ILE A 131 -1.53 7.29 7.80
CA ILE A 131 -1.04 5.94 8.08
C ILE A 131 -0.18 5.92 9.35
N ILE A 132 0.78 6.84 9.48
CA ILE A 132 1.68 6.90 10.64
C ILE A 132 0.92 7.13 11.95
N LYS A 133 -0.04 8.05 11.96
CA LYS A 133 -0.90 8.30 13.13
C LYS A 133 -1.72 7.08 13.48
N PHE A 134 -2.34 6.44 12.49
CA PHE A 134 -3.11 5.21 12.70
C PHE A 134 -2.26 4.10 13.31
N MET A 135 -1.03 3.90 12.82
CA MET A 135 -0.09 2.93 13.41
C MET A 135 0.23 3.25 14.87
N ILE A 136 0.48 4.52 15.21
CA ILE A 136 0.77 4.96 16.60
C ILE A 136 -0.43 4.74 17.51
N GLU A 137 -1.63 5.16 17.07
CA GLU A 137 -2.87 5.05 17.84
C GLU A 137 -3.22 3.59 18.16
N ASN A 138 -3.01 2.69 17.20
CA ASN A 138 -3.21 1.25 17.37
C ASN A 138 -1.99 0.51 17.97
N LYS A 139 -0.94 1.24 18.35
CA LYS A 139 0.30 0.69 18.95
C LYS A 139 1.03 -0.33 18.07
N PHE A 140 0.87 -0.22 16.75
CA PHE A 140 1.66 -1.00 15.81
C PHE A 140 3.07 -0.39 15.68
N PRO A 141 4.12 -1.22 15.58
CA PRO A 141 5.48 -0.71 15.44
C PRO A 141 5.65 -0.02 14.08
N LEU A 142 6.19 1.19 14.07
CA LEU A 142 6.57 1.87 12.83
C LEU A 142 7.84 1.24 12.24
N PRO A 143 7.96 1.13 10.90
CA PRO A 143 9.20 0.68 10.26
C PRO A 143 10.30 1.74 10.43
N SER A 144 11.57 1.33 10.32
CA SER A 144 12.66 2.30 10.25
C SER A 144 12.52 3.13 8.98
N ILE A 145 12.74 4.44 9.10
CA ILE A 145 12.76 5.35 7.95
C ILE A 145 14.04 5.22 7.12
N ASP A 146 15.12 4.71 7.70
CA ASP A 146 16.46 4.77 7.11
C ASP A 146 16.57 4.14 5.71
N PRO A 147 15.97 2.96 5.42
CA PRO A 147 16.00 2.38 4.08
C PRO A 147 15.31 3.25 3.01
N PHE A 148 14.41 4.15 3.43
CA PHE A 148 13.61 4.96 2.52
C PHE A 148 14.22 6.34 2.24
N LEU A 149 15.19 6.78 3.06
CA LEU A 149 15.86 8.07 2.89
C LEU A 149 16.69 8.16 1.61
N SER A 150 17.05 7.02 0.99
CA SER A 150 17.75 7.00 -0.29
C SER A 150 16.87 7.36 -1.48
N PHE A 151 15.54 7.28 -1.36
CA PHE A 151 14.62 7.60 -2.46
C PHE A 151 14.29 9.09 -2.44
N SER A 152 15.00 9.89 -3.23
CA SER A 152 14.94 11.35 -3.12
C SER A 152 13.75 11.95 -3.86
N ILE A 153 13.08 12.93 -3.24
CA ILE A 153 12.01 13.72 -3.87
C ILE A 153 12.50 14.48 -5.13
N GLU A 154 13.80 14.72 -5.25
CA GLU A 154 14.38 15.37 -6.45
C GLU A 154 14.39 14.45 -7.68
N GLU A 155 14.20 13.14 -7.49
CA GLU A 155 14.19 12.17 -8.58
C GLU A 155 12.86 12.16 -9.31
N ASN A 156 12.92 12.11 -10.63
CA ASN A 156 11.76 11.95 -11.50
C ASN A 156 10.62 12.94 -11.17
N ARG A 157 10.98 14.21 -10.91
CA ARG A 157 10.03 15.30 -10.58
C ARG A 157 9.12 14.95 -9.39
N GLY A 158 9.68 14.45 -8.29
CA GLY A 158 8.92 14.07 -7.09
C GLY A 158 8.48 12.62 -7.05
N TRP A 159 8.37 11.95 -8.20
CA TRP A 159 7.87 10.57 -8.24
C TRP A 159 8.84 9.56 -7.63
N GLY A 160 10.15 9.84 -7.72
CA GLY A 160 11.18 8.84 -7.45
C GLY A 160 11.48 8.00 -8.69
N ASN A 161 12.72 7.54 -8.78
CA ASN A 161 13.08 6.51 -9.74
C ASN A 161 12.34 5.21 -9.41
N LYS A 162 12.06 4.39 -10.43
CA LYS A 162 11.52 3.05 -10.22
C LYS A 162 12.56 2.15 -9.55
N PHE A 163 12.11 1.24 -8.70
CA PHE A 163 12.96 0.26 -8.06
C PHE A 163 12.17 -1.00 -7.73
N ASP A 164 12.89 -2.09 -7.42
CA ASP A 164 12.27 -3.29 -6.87
C ASP A 164 12.09 -3.15 -5.35
N GLY A 165 10.90 -2.72 -4.93
CA GLY A 165 10.56 -2.53 -3.53
C GLY A 165 10.43 -3.83 -2.73
N LYS A 166 10.30 -4.99 -3.39
CA LYS A 166 10.21 -6.28 -2.69
C LYS A 166 11.47 -6.57 -1.87
N SER A 167 12.62 -6.02 -2.30
CA SER A 167 13.88 -6.06 -1.53
C SER A 167 13.82 -5.37 -0.15
N LEU A 168 12.82 -4.51 0.10
CA LEU A 168 12.57 -3.86 1.38
C LEU A 168 11.49 -4.56 2.22
N SER A 169 10.83 -5.57 1.66
CA SER A 169 9.79 -6.33 2.34
C SER A 169 10.36 -7.14 3.49
N LYS A 170 9.57 -7.28 4.56
CA LYS A 170 9.88 -8.19 5.67
C LYS A 170 9.25 -9.57 5.51
N ILE A 171 8.45 -9.76 4.46
CA ILE A 171 7.57 -10.92 4.28
C ILE A 171 7.81 -11.64 2.95
N LEU A 172 8.08 -10.88 1.88
CA LEU A 172 8.36 -11.40 0.53
C LEU A 172 9.82 -11.85 0.36
#